data_AF-A0A8S1H836-F1
#
_entry.id   AF-A0A8S1H836-F1
#
_cell.length_a   1.000
_cell.length_b   1.000
_cell.length_c   1.000
_cell.angle_alpha   90.00
_cell.angle_beta   90.00
_cell.angle_gamma   90.00
#
_symmetry.space_group_name_H-M   'P 1'
#
loop_
_entity.id
_entity.type
_entity.pdbx_description
1 polymer ?
#
loop_
_entity_poly.entity_id
_entity_poly.type
_entity_poly.pdbx_seq_one_letter_code
_entity_poly.pdbx_strand_id
1 'polypeptide(L)'
;MPSSVLFSLIALQLLFPSIDCVQCFTGSRGEVKGIKSESFVGTICDQGLSNCFYSHNKDFTEMTASCEKLETQQLTKKACKAENGCFTGASGITVCCCNGDFCNDMHQRKRLS
;
A
#
# COMPACT_ATOMS: atom_id res chain seq x y z
N MET A 1 22.35 18.57 44.27
CA MET A 1 22.26 17.27 43.56
C MET A 1 20.95 17.21 42.76
N PRO A 2 20.93 17.58 41.47
CA PRO A 2 19.80 17.26 40.60
C PRO A 2 20.34 16.67 39.29
N SER A 3 20.55 15.35 39.21
CA SER A 3 21.02 14.74 37.95
C SER A 3 20.43 13.36 37.65
N SER A 4 19.75 12.72 38.61
CA SER A 4 19.23 11.35 38.40
C SER A 4 17.85 11.29 37.76
N VAL A 5 17.03 12.34 37.85
CA VAL A 5 15.64 12.28 37.33
C VAL A 5 15.59 12.46 35.80
N LEU A 6 16.50 13.26 35.23
CA LEU A 6 16.54 13.50 33.79
C LEU A 6 16.96 12.26 32.99
N PHE A 7 17.90 11.47 33.52
CA PHE A 7 18.38 10.25 32.85
C PHE A 7 17.31 9.15 32.80
N SER A 8 16.45 9.05 33.82
CA SER A 8 15.36 8.05 33.85
C SER A 8 14.24 8.33 32.84
N LEU A 9 13.99 9.59 32.46
CA LEU A 9 12.94 9.95 31.49
C LEU A 9 13.35 9.63 30.04
N ILE A 10 14.64 9.73 29.71
CA ILE A 10 15.16 9.44 28.36
C ILE A 10 15.15 7.93 28.09
N ALA A 11 15.40 7.10 29.11
CA ALA A 11 15.38 5.64 28.97
C ALA A 11 13.98 5.07 28.67
N LEU A 12 12.90 5.76 29.07
CA LEU A 12 11.52 5.28 28.86
C LEU A 12 11.04 5.49 27.41
N GLN A 13 11.60 6.45 26.67
CA GLN A 13 11.21 6.72 25.28
C GLN A 13 11.77 5.69 24.28
N LEU A 14 12.80 4.92 24.67
CA LEU A 14 13.39 3.86 23.84
C LEU A 14 12.62 2.52 23.90
N LEU A 15 11.60 2.41 24.76
CA LEU A 15 10.83 1.17 24.95
C LEU A 15 9.58 1.07 24.07
N PHE A 16 9.26 2.10 23.28
CA PHE A 16 8.14 2.07 22.36
C PHE A 16 8.68 1.91 20.93
N PRO A 17 8.60 0.71 20.33
CA PRO A 17 8.87 0.59 18.90
C PRO A 17 7.88 1.49 18.15
N SER A 18 8.40 2.38 17.29
CA SER A 18 7.57 3.11 16.35
C SER A 18 6.84 2.10 15.49
N ILE A 19 5.53 2.00 15.66
CA ILE A 19 4.68 1.24 14.76
C ILE A 19 4.58 2.10 13.50
N ASP A 20 5.42 1.82 12.52
CA ASP A 20 5.34 2.46 11.21
C ASP A 20 4.05 2.01 10.53
N CYS A 21 2.98 2.80 10.73
CA CYS A 21 1.73 2.65 10.00
C CYS A 21 1.87 3.34 8.65
N VAL A 22 2.08 2.56 7.59
CA VAL A 22 2.08 3.07 6.22
C VAL A 22 0.68 3.55 5.83
N GLN A 23 0.62 4.64 5.07
CA GLN A 23 -0.63 5.11 4.47
C GLN A 23 -0.72 4.63 3.01
N CYS A 24 -1.89 4.18 2.57
CA CYS A 24 -2.11 3.77 1.18
C CYS A 24 -3.44 4.28 0.66
N PHE A 25 -3.60 4.36 -0.66
CA PHE A 25 -4.92 4.43 -1.26
C PHE A 25 -5.58 3.04 -1.21
N THR A 26 -6.84 3.02 -0.80
CA THR A 26 -7.68 1.83 -0.77
C THR A 26 -8.95 2.08 -1.57
N GLY A 27 -9.41 1.08 -2.31
CA GLY A 27 -10.66 1.17 -3.07
C GLY A 27 -10.58 0.50 -4.43
N SER A 28 -11.49 0.87 -5.32
CA SER A 28 -11.61 0.24 -6.63
C SER A 28 -12.21 1.15 -7.68
N ARG A 29 -11.87 0.84 -8.93
CA ARG A 29 -12.50 1.35 -10.14
C ARG A 29 -13.03 0.17 -10.95
N GLY A 30 -14.20 0.32 -11.52
CA GLY A 30 -14.79 -0.69 -12.38
C GLY A 30 -16.15 -0.29 -12.91
N GLU A 31 -16.84 -1.25 -13.50
CA GLU A 31 -18.21 -1.08 -13.98
C GLU A 31 -19.17 -1.91 -13.11
N VAL A 32 -20.17 -1.25 -12.54
CA VAL A 32 -21.23 -1.91 -11.76
C VAL A 32 -22.55 -1.60 -12.44
N LYS A 33 -23.21 -2.64 -12.99
CA LYS A 33 -24.49 -2.51 -13.71
C LYS A 33 -24.44 -1.51 -14.89
N GLY A 34 -23.36 -1.51 -15.67
CA GLY A 34 -23.20 -0.60 -16.81
C GLY A 34 -22.70 0.80 -16.45
N ILE A 35 -22.53 1.11 -15.17
CA ILE A 35 -22.10 2.42 -14.69
C ILE A 35 -20.64 2.33 -14.25
N LYS A 36 -19.78 3.13 -14.88
CA LYS A 36 -18.40 3.30 -14.45
C LYS A 36 -18.37 4.04 -13.11
N SER A 37 -17.72 3.44 -12.13
CA SER A 37 -17.55 3.99 -10.79
C SER A 37 -16.11 3.85 -10.34
N GLU A 38 -15.64 4.83 -9.57
CA GLU A 38 -14.29 4.90 -9.04
C GLU A 38 -14.37 5.50 -7.63
N SER A 39 -13.76 4.83 -6.67
CA SER A 39 -13.60 5.34 -5.30
C SER A 39 -12.27 4.87 -4.76
N PHE A 40 -11.38 5.83 -4.49
CA PHE A 40 -10.11 5.60 -3.81
C PHE A 40 -10.03 6.57 -2.65
N VAL A 41 -9.73 6.05 -1.47
CA VAL A 41 -9.59 6.83 -0.24
C VAL A 41 -8.24 6.55 0.39
N GLY A 42 -7.59 7.60 0.89
CA GLY A 42 -6.36 7.45 1.67
C GLY A 42 -6.70 6.88 3.05
N THR A 43 -6.02 5.80 3.41
CA THR A 43 -6.25 5.06 4.65
C THR A 43 -4.91 4.78 5.33
N ILE A 44 -4.88 4.92 6.65
CA ILE A 44 -3.78 4.42 7.48
C ILE A 44 -3.95 2.91 7.57
N CYS A 45 -2.93 2.15 7.14
CA CYS A 45 -3.00 0.71 7.15
C CYS A 45 -2.97 0.13 8.56
N ASP A 46 -3.67 -1.00 8.76
CA ASP A 46 -3.67 -1.72 10.03
C ASP A 46 -2.27 -2.23 10.41
N GLN A 47 -2.07 -2.51 11.70
CA GLN A 47 -0.80 -2.99 12.22
C GLN A 47 -0.32 -4.25 11.46
N GLY A 48 0.91 -4.19 10.94
CA GLY A 48 1.51 -5.28 10.15
C GLY A 48 1.22 -5.25 8.65
N LEU A 49 0.42 -4.29 8.17
CA LEU A 49 0.23 -4.01 6.75
C LEU A 49 1.19 -2.91 6.31
N SER A 50 2.41 -3.29 5.93
CA SER A 50 3.51 -2.37 5.64
C SER A 50 3.72 -2.06 4.15
N ASN A 51 2.80 -2.46 3.27
CA ASN A 51 2.96 -2.29 1.82
C ASN A 51 1.64 -1.89 1.16
N CYS A 52 1.75 -1.01 0.17
CA CYS A 52 0.63 -0.63 -0.67
C CYS A 52 0.62 -1.47 -1.94
N PHE A 53 -0.56 -1.95 -2.29
CA PHE A 53 -0.79 -2.70 -3.51
C PHE A 53 -1.80 -2.00 -4.39
N TYR A 54 -1.69 -2.26 -5.68
CA TYR A 54 -2.77 -2.02 -6.63
C TYR A 54 -2.75 -3.06 -7.73
N SER A 55 -3.90 -3.32 -8.33
CA SER A 55 -4.01 -4.17 -9.50
C SER A 55 -4.85 -3.50 -10.57
N HIS A 56 -4.61 -3.85 -11.82
CA HIS A 56 -5.39 -3.37 -12.94
C HIS A 56 -5.41 -4.38 -14.08
N ASN A 57 -6.47 -4.32 -14.88
CA ASN A 57 -6.48 -4.96 -16.19
C ASN A 57 -5.70 -4.13 -17.24
N LYS A 58 -5.54 -4.67 -18.44
CA LYS A 58 -4.72 -4.07 -19.51
C LYS A 58 -5.14 -2.64 -19.89
N ASP A 59 -6.44 -2.38 -19.88
CA ASP A 59 -7.03 -1.09 -20.28
C ASP A 59 -7.28 -0.17 -19.08
N PHE A 60 -6.84 -0.59 -17.90
CA PHE A 60 -7.07 0.04 -16.60
C PHE A 60 -8.56 0.21 -16.24
N THR A 61 -9.52 -0.30 -17.01
CA THR A 61 -10.96 -0.13 -16.76
C THR A 61 -11.38 -0.70 -15.40
N GLU A 62 -10.72 -1.76 -14.98
CA GLU A 62 -10.86 -2.36 -13.65
C GLU A 62 -9.55 -2.16 -12.88
N MET A 63 -9.66 -1.58 -11.68
CA MET A 63 -8.53 -1.35 -10.79
C MET A 63 -8.93 -1.60 -9.34
N THR A 64 -7.98 -2.06 -8.54
CA THR A 64 -8.12 -2.16 -7.08
C THR A 64 -6.87 -1.61 -6.41
N ALA A 65 -7.01 -1.05 -5.22
CA ALA A 65 -5.90 -0.60 -4.38
C ALA A 65 -6.16 -1.01 -2.93
N SER A 66 -5.12 -1.44 -2.22
CA SER A 66 -5.23 -2.01 -0.88
C SER A 66 -3.96 -1.84 -0.06
N CYS A 67 -4.15 -1.82 1.27
CA CYS A 67 -3.09 -2.15 2.23
C CYS A 67 -3.00 -3.68 2.33
N GLU A 68 -1.83 -4.28 2.11
CA GLU A 68 -1.68 -5.72 2.36
C GLU A 68 -0.35 -6.07 3.03
N LYS A 69 -0.34 -7.22 3.70
CA LYS A 69 0.88 -7.87 4.17
C LYS A 69 1.55 -8.57 2.99
N LEU A 70 2.88 -8.61 2.98
CA LEU A 70 3.68 -9.31 1.96
C LEU A 70 3.31 -10.81 1.82
N GLU A 71 2.57 -11.38 2.77
CA GLU A 71 2.30 -12.82 2.84
C GLU A 71 0.95 -13.28 2.28
N THR A 72 0.06 -12.37 1.88
CA THR A 72 -1.34 -12.71 1.56
C THR A 72 -1.50 -13.54 0.29
N GLN A 73 -0.74 -13.31 -0.79
CA GLN A 73 -0.90 -14.03 -2.06
C GLN A 73 0.43 -14.26 -2.83
N GLN A 74 0.48 -15.31 -3.67
CA GLN A 74 1.64 -15.59 -4.54
C GLN A 74 1.93 -14.45 -5.52
N LEU A 75 0.88 -13.84 -6.09
CA LEU A 75 0.99 -12.73 -7.03
C LEU A 75 1.53 -11.46 -6.36
N THR A 76 1.06 -11.13 -5.15
CA THR A 76 1.54 -9.97 -4.39
C THR A 76 3.00 -10.12 -3.99
N LYS A 77 3.42 -11.34 -3.57
CA LYS A 77 4.85 -11.67 -3.35
C LYS A 77 5.71 -11.46 -4.58
N LYS A 78 5.22 -11.87 -5.76
CA LYS A 78 5.95 -11.69 -7.02
C LYS A 78 6.06 -10.22 -7.40
N ALA A 79 4.98 -9.45 -7.24
CA ALA A 79 4.99 -8.01 -7.51
C ALA A 79 6.03 -7.27 -6.65
N CYS A 80 6.05 -7.49 -5.33
CA CYS A 80 7.01 -6.81 -4.45
C CYS A 80 8.48 -7.24 -4.66
N LYS A 81 8.72 -8.39 -5.30
CA LYS A 81 10.06 -8.87 -5.63
C LYS A 81 10.48 -8.52 -7.07
N ALA A 82 9.57 -8.01 -7.88
CA ALA A 82 9.88 -7.59 -9.23
C ALA A 82 10.72 -6.31 -9.20
N GLU A 83 11.64 -6.17 -10.15
CA GLU A 83 12.56 -5.03 -10.22
C GLU A 83 11.82 -3.68 -10.35
N ASN A 84 10.70 -3.67 -11.06
CA ASN A 84 9.83 -2.50 -11.22
C ASN A 84 8.64 -2.46 -10.24
N GLY A 85 8.60 -3.39 -9.27
CA GLY A 85 7.49 -3.51 -8.32
C GLY A 85 6.18 -4.04 -8.91
N CYS A 86 6.16 -4.54 -10.16
CA CYS A 86 4.94 -5.02 -10.82
C CYS A 86 5.10 -6.40 -11.46
N PHE A 87 4.03 -7.18 -11.46
CA PHE A 87 3.97 -8.50 -12.09
C PHE A 87 2.64 -8.70 -12.82
N THR A 88 2.71 -9.08 -14.09
CA THR A 88 1.53 -9.42 -14.90
C THR A 88 1.32 -10.92 -14.93
N GLY A 89 0.15 -11.38 -14.45
CA GLY A 89 -0.25 -12.78 -14.49
C GLY A 89 -0.73 -13.21 -15.88
N ALA A 90 -0.88 -14.53 -16.07
CA ALA A 90 -1.40 -15.10 -17.32
C ALA A 90 -2.84 -14.66 -17.64
N SER A 91 -3.60 -14.20 -16.64
CA SER A 91 -4.94 -13.62 -16.80
C SER A 91 -4.94 -12.21 -17.39
N GLY A 92 -3.77 -11.61 -17.64
CA GLY A 92 -3.66 -10.23 -18.11
C GLY A 92 -3.86 -9.16 -17.03
N ILE A 93 -4.05 -9.58 -15.77
CA ILE A 93 -4.07 -8.67 -14.61
C ILE A 93 -2.64 -8.38 -14.19
N THR A 94 -2.34 -7.09 -14.04
CA THR A 94 -1.08 -6.60 -13.48
C THR A 94 -1.29 -6.25 -12.03
N VAL A 95 -0.43 -6.77 -11.16
CA VAL A 95 -0.38 -6.46 -9.73
C VAL A 95 0.91 -5.72 -9.46
N CYS A 96 0.83 -4.62 -8.74
CA CYS A 96 1.95 -3.80 -8.37
C CYS A 96 2.01 -3.62 -6.84
N CYS A 97 3.23 -3.45 -6.35
CA CYS A 97 3.59 -3.31 -4.96
C CYS A 97 4.57 -2.17 -4.80
N CYS A 98 4.38 -1.35 -3.78
CA CYS A 98 5.30 -0.29 -3.42
C CYS A 98 5.33 -0.10 -1.90
N ASN A 99 6.36 0.60 -1.44
CA ASN A 99 6.56 0.94 -0.04
C ASN A 99 6.62 2.46 0.11
N GLY A 100 6.11 2.97 1.23
CA GLY A 100 6.01 4.40 1.53
C GLY A 100 4.58 4.95 1.41
N ASP A 101 4.34 6.05 2.11
CA ASP A 101 3.02 6.66 2.20
C ASP A 101 2.47 7.04 0.83
N PHE A 102 1.25 6.58 0.56
CA PHE A 102 0.47 6.80 -0.65
C PHE A 102 1.20 6.47 -1.95
N CYS A 103 2.19 5.58 -1.91
CA CYS A 103 3.00 5.22 -3.08
C CYS A 103 2.18 4.58 -4.21
N ASN A 104 1.00 4.03 -3.88
CA ASN A 104 0.03 3.50 -4.84
C ASN A 104 -0.96 4.57 -5.32
N ASP A 105 -0.49 5.80 -5.54
CA ASP A 105 -1.30 6.88 -6.10
C ASP A 105 -1.76 6.55 -7.53
N MET A 106 -3.07 6.30 -7.66
CA MET A 106 -3.71 5.95 -8.93
C MET A 106 -3.97 7.17 -9.81
N HIS A 107 -4.00 8.39 -9.25
CA HIS A 107 -4.23 9.62 -10.02
C HIS A 107 -3.04 10.00 -10.89
N GLN A 108 -1.82 9.72 -10.43
CA GLN A 108 -0.60 9.96 -11.21
C GLN A 108 -0.47 8.98 -12.39
N ARG A 109 -0.98 7.75 -12.23
CA ARG A 109 -0.87 6.69 -13.25
C ARG A 109 -1.81 6.91 -14.44
N LYS A 110 -2.93 7.61 -14.24
CA LYS A 110 -3.91 7.98 -15.30
C LYS A 110 -3.35 8.98 -16.34
N ARG A 111 -2.25 9.67 -16.03
CA ARG A 111 -1.61 10.64 -16.94
C ARG A 111 -0.61 10.02 -17.93
N LEU A 112 -0.31 8.72 -17.78
CA LEU A 112 0.65 7.99 -18.61
C LEU A 112 -0.02 7.04 -19.62
N SER A 113 -1.36 7.05 -19.70
CA SER A 113 -2.18 6.30 -20.66
C SER A 113 -2.79 7.21 -21.71
#